data_AF-A0A2A3AG20-F1
#
_entry.id   AF-A0A2A3AG20-F1
#
_cell.length_a   1.000
_cell.length_b   1.000
_cell.length_c   1.000
_cell.angle_alpha   90.00
_cell.angle_beta   90.00
_cell.angle_gamma   90.00
#
_symmetry.space_group_name_H-M   'P 1'
#
loop_
_entity.id
_entity.type
_entity.pdbx_description
1 polymer ?
#
loop_
_entity_poly.entity_id
_entity_poly.type
_entity_poly.pdbx_seq_one_letter_code
_entity_poly.pdbx_strand_id
1 'polypeptide(L)' 'MTEPTYRFKGRSIDADPSGYYYPRWDKARKLSVLARTKDEATEKALTMLGTPPQHRAWSLIWDSVDEELQTTPDTTQ' A
#
# COMPACT_ATOMS: atom_id res chain seq x y z
N MET A 1 21.82 -13.30 -3.41
CA MET A 1 20.46 -13.70 -3.83
C MET A 1 19.63 -12.43 -3.83
N THR A 2 19.28 -11.90 -5.00
CA THR A 2 18.38 -10.74 -5.07
C THR A 2 16.96 -11.31 -4.99
N GLU A 3 16.33 -11.14 -3.83
CA GLU A 3 14.98 -11.64 -3.57
C GLU A 3 13.97 -10.90 -4.46
N PRO A 4 12.93 -11.59 -4.97
CA PRO A 4 11.93 -10.98 -5.82
C PRO A 4 11.22 -9.84 -5.06
N THR A 5 11.07 -8.70 -5.74
CA THR A 5 10.29 -7.56 -5.24
C THR A 5 8.94 -7.58 -5.92
N TYR A 6 7.87 -7.31 -5.18
CA TYR A 6 6.52 -7.27 -5.72
C TYR A 6 5.97 -5.86 -5.58
N ARG A 7 5.20 -5.42 -6.57
CA ARG A 7 4.48 -4.17 -6.55
C ARG A 7 3.06 -4.39 -6.07
N PHE A 8 2.81 -4.01 -4.83
CA PHE A 8 1.50 -4.04 -4.22
C PHE A 8 0.74 -2.77 -4.58
N LYS A 9 -0.33 -2.91 -5.36
CA LYS A 9 -1.24 -1.81 -5.69
C LYS A 9 -2.44 -1.90 -4.75
N GLY A 10 -2.67 -0.83 -4.00
CA GLY A 10 -3.69 -0.79 -2.97
C GLY A 10 -4.40 0.55 -2.92
N ARG A 11 -5.35 0.62 -1.99
CA ARG A 11 -6.13 1.80 -1.69
C ARG A 11 -6.21 1.96 -0.18
N SER A 12 -6.13 3.20 0.30
CA SER A 12 -6.35 3.51 1.71
C SER A 12 -7.43 4.56 1.89
N ILE A 13 -8.16 4.43 2.99
CA ILE A 13 -9.08 5.44 3.49
C ILE A 13 -8.79 5.68 4.96
N ASP A 14 -9.15 6.87 5.41
CA ASP A 14 -9.25 7.20 6.81
C ASP A 14 -10.46 6.43 7.40
N ALA A 15 -10.20 5.52 8.34
CA ALA A 15 -11.23 4.72 8.99
C ALA A 15 -12.00 5.61 9.96
N ASP A 16 -13.32 5.70 9.80
CA ASP A 16 -14.18 6.39 10.76
C ASP A 16 -14.71 5.36 11.78
N PRO A 17 -14.20 5.34 13.03
CA PRO A 17 -14.64 4.38 14.04
C PRO A 17 -16.04 4.71 14.61
N SER A 18 -16.65 5.84 14.22
CA SER A 18 -17.95 6.30 14.74
C SER A 18 -19.14 5.53 14.15
N GLY A 19 -18.91 4.56 13.26
CA GLY A 19 -19.85 3.48 12.95
C GLY A 19 -21.09 3.86 12.14
N TYR A 20 -21.27 5.13 11.75
CA TYR A 20 -22.45 5.58 11.01
C TYR A 20 -22.27 5.64 9.49
N TYR A 21 -21.02 5.63 8.99
CA TYR A 21 -20.73 5.76 7.56
C TYR A 21 -20.01 4.53 7.02
N TYR A 22 -20.59 3.95 5.96
CA TYR A 22 -19.92 2.97 5.11
C TYR A 22 -18.52 3.48 4.70
N PRO A 23 -17.47 2.64 4.72
CA PRO A 23 -16.15 3.05 4.29
C PRO A 23 -16.21 3.59 2.86
N ARG A 24 -15.94 4.89 2.68
CA ARG A 24 -16.05 5.58 1.39
C ARG A 24 -14.84 5.26 0.51
N TRP A 25 -14.77 4.02 0.03
CA TRP A 25 -13.73 3.55 -0.89
C TRP A 25 -13.67 4.33 -2.20
N ASP A 26 -14.75 5.02 -2.56
CA ASP A 26 -14.78 5.98 -3.67
C ASP A 26 -13.80 7.16 -3.47
N LYS A 27 -13.59 7.60 -2.22
CA LYS A 27 -12.60 8.63 -1.87
C LYS A 27 -11.24 8.06 -1.46
N ALA A 28 -10.99 6.78 -1.76
CA ALA A 28 -9.75 6.14 -1.36
C ALA A 28 -8.53 6.71 -2.10
N ARG A 29 -7.45 6.89 -1.35
CA ARG A 29 -6.14 7.23 -1.92
C ARG A 29 -5.53 5.97 -2.49
N LYS A 30 -5.22 5.99 -3.78
CA LYS A 30 -4.46 4.91 -4.43
C LYS A 30 -3.03 4.98 -3.94
N LEU A 31 -2.45 3.82 -3.64
CA LEU A 31 -1.07 3.68 -3.22
C LEU A 31 -0.43 2.48 -3.93
N SER A 32 0.87 2.58 -4.14
CA SER A 32 1.67 1.53 -4.77
C SER A 32 2.97 1.42 -4.02
N VAL A 33 3.28 0.22 -3.53
CA VAL A 33 4.45 -0.03 -2.68
C VAL A 33 5.23 -1.21 -3.25
N LEU A 34 6.54 -1.03 -3.36
CA LEU A 34 7.47 -2.09 -3.69
C LEU A 34 7.95 -2.76 -2.41
N ALA A 35 7.66 -4.04 -2.27
CA ALA A 35 8.01 -4.80 -1.09
C ALA A 35 8.21 -6.28 -1.43
N ARG A 36 8.96 -6.97 -0.58
CA ARG A 36 9.19 -8.42 -0.74
C ARG A 36 8.02 -9.25 -0.26
N THR A 37 7.31 -8.76 0.74
CA THR A 37 6.16 -9.44 1.35
C THR A 37 5.02 -8.48 1.53
N LYS A 38 3.81 -9.03 1.70
CA LYS A 38 2.61 -8.24 2.01
C LYS A 38 2.73 -7.50 3.34
N ASP A 39 3.46 -8.06 4.30
CA ASP A 39 3.70 -7.47 5.61
C ASP A 39 4.59 -6.23 5.47
N GLU A 40 5.73 -6.37 4.80
CA GLU A 40 6.64 -5.26 4.48
C GLU A 40 5.94 -4.17 3.63
N ALA A 41 5.07 -4.58 2.70
CA ALA A 41 4.24 -3.66 1.91
C ALA A 41 3.32 -2.84 2.80
N THR A 42 2.74 -3.47 3.82
CA THR A 42 1.81 -2.84 4.75
C THR A 42 2.53 -1.87 5.68
N GLU A 43 3.67 -2.26 6.24
CA GLU A 43 4.50 -1.37 7.06
C GLU A 43 4.97 -0.14 6.28
N LYS A 44 5.46 -0.34 5.05
CA LYS A 44 5.85 0.75 4.15
C LYS A 44 4.66 1.64 3.80
N ALA A 45 3.49 1.07 3.50
CA ALA A 45 2.29 1.82 3.20
C ALA A 45 1.83 2.68 4.40
N LEU A 46 1.83 2.11 5.60
CA LEU A 46 1.48 2.84 6.83
C LEU A 46 2.48 3.95 7.11
N THR A 47 3.78 3.70 6.90
CA THR A 47 4.84 4.73 7.03
C THR A 47 4.63 5.87 6.03
N MET A 48 4.29 5.56 4.77
CA MET A 48 3.99 6.57 3.74
C MET A 48 2.74 7.39 4.04
N LEU A 49 1.71 6.76 4.62
CA LEU A 49 0.46 7.42 4.99
C LEU A 49 0.62 8.27 6.26
N GLY A 50 1.59 7.94 7.10
CA GLY A 50 1.87 8.65 8.35
C GLY A 50 0.74 8.52 9.36
N THR A 51 0.66 9.48 10.28
CA THR A 51 -0.39 9.49 11.31
C THR A 51 -1.74 9.86 10.69
N PRO A 52 -2.79 9.03 10.85
CA PRO A 52 -4.13 9.37 10.37
C PRO A 52 -4.69 10.59 11.12
N PRO A 53 -5.45 11.47 10.45
CA PRO A 53 -6.07 12.63 11.08
C PRO A 53 -7.11 12.20 12.14
N GLN A 54 -7.24 12.98 13.22
CA GLN A 54 -8.31 12.87 14.23
C GLN A 54 -8.37 11.54 15.01
N HIS A 55 -7.23 10.96 15.42
CA HIS A 55 -7.18 9.70 16.21
C HIS A 55 -7.85 8.49 15.53
N ARG A 56 -7.91 8.51 14.20
CA ARG A 56 -8.49 7.44 13.40
C ARG A 56 -7.45 6.36 13.10
N ALA A 57 -7.85 5.33 12.36
CA ALA A 57 -6.93 4.32 11.83
C ALA A 57 -6.91 4.39 10.30
N TRP A 58 -5.81 3.99 9.66
CA TRP A 58 -5.83 3.78 8.21
C TRP A 58 -6.48 2.43 7.91
N SER A 59 -7.55 2.43 7.10
CA SER A 59 -8.04 1.20 6.48
C SER A 59 -7.35 1.02 5.14
N LEU A 60 -6.67 -0.10 4.95
CA LEU A 60 -5.89 -0.39 3.75
C LEU A 60 -6.36 -1.71 3.11
N ILE A 61 -6.60 -1.68 1.80
CA ILE A 61 -6.94 -2.86 1.01
C ILE A 61 -5.96 -2.95 -0.17
N TRP A 62 -5.42 -4.15 -0.36
CA TRP A 62 -4.61 -4.50 -1.52
C TRP A 62 -5.53 -5.00 -2.63
N ASP A 63 -5.45 -4.35 -3.80
CA ASP A 63 -6.30 -4.62 -4.96
C ASP A 63 -5.62 -5.62 -5.90
N SER A 64 -4.30 -5.50 -6.06
CA SER A 64 -3.50 -6.39 -6.91
C SER A 64 -2.06 -6.44 -6.45
N VAL A 65 -1.41 -7.57 -6.69
CA VAL A 65 0.03 -7.76 -6.52
C VAL A 65 0.58 -8.07 -7.89
N ASP A 66 1.48 -7.22 -8.36
CA ASP A 66 2.21 -7.41 -9.60
C ASP A 66 3.61 -7.90 -9.24
N GLU A 67 4.08 -8.97 -9.88
CA GLU A 67 5.45 -9.42 -9.72
C GLU A 67 6.35 -8.47 -10.52
N GLU A 68 6.92 -7.48 -9.84
CA GLU A 68 7.95 -6.63 -10.43
C GLU A 68 9.27 -7.39 -10.30
N LEU A 69 9.43 -8.42 -11.16
CA LEU A 69 10.74 -9.03 -11.43
C LEU A 69 11.69 -7.87 -11.56
N GLN A 70 12.65 -7.80 -10.64
CA GLN A 70 13.62 -6.74 -10.51
C GLN A 70 14.31 -6.60 -11.87
N THR A 71 13.78 -5.75 -12.74
CA THR A 71 14.47 -5.32 -13.95
C THR A 71 15.57 -4.46 -13.38
N THR A 72 16.68 -5.10 -13.01
CA THR A 72 17.99 -4.47 -13.01
C THR A 72 18.00 -3.51 -14.19
N PRO A 73 18.31 -2.22 -14.02
CA PRO A 73 18.45 -1.35 -15.16
C PRO A 73 19.45 -2.06 -16.08
N ASP A 74 18.94 -2.45 -17.24
CA ASP A 74 19.71 -3.09 -18.29
C ASP A 74 20.92 -2.20 -18.52
N THR A 75 22.08 -2.66 -18.02
CA THR A 75 23.36 -2.04 -18.33
C THR A 75 23.71 -2.56 -19.72
N THR A 76 23.09 -1.95 -20.73
CA THR A 76 23.55 -2.00 -22.12
C THR A 76 24.31 -0.69 -22.33
N GLN A 77 25.64 -0.70 -22.14
CA GLN A 77 26.72 -1.06 -23.07
C GLN A 77 27.25 0.17 -23.80
#